data_AF-A0A2Z6PQF3-F1
#
_entry.id   AF-A0A2Z6PQF3-F1
#
_cell.length_a   1.000
_cell.length_b   1.000
_cell.length_c   1.000
_cell.angle_alpha   90.00
_cell.angle_beta   90.00
_cell.angle_gamma   90.00
#
_symmetry.space_group_name_H-M   'P 1'
#
loop_
_entity.id
_entity.type
_entity.pdbx_description
1 polymer ?
#
loop_
_entity_poly.entity_id
_entity_poly.type
_entity_poly.pdbx_seq_one_letter_code
_entity_poly.pdbx_strand_id
1 'polypeptide(L)'
;MVLMVGLMGCFCCYVEGLGVNWGTQATHKLPPETVVKMLKDNGIQKVKLFDADDTTMSALAGSGIEVMVAIPNNQLAVMNDYKRAQYWVRKNVTRYNFDGGVKIK
;
A
#
# COMPACT_ATOMS: atom_id res chain seq x y z
N MET A 1 39.31 19.54 -32.40
CA MET A 1 37.90 19.97 -32.37
C MET A 1 37.05 18.78 -32.77
N VAL A 2 36.63 17.96 -31.80
CA VAL A 2 35.71 16.84 -32.03
C VAL A 2 34.51 17.09 -31.13
N LEU A 3 33.35 17.23 -31.77
CA LEU A 3 32.06 17.57 -31.18
C LEU A 3 31.70 16.61 -30.03
N MET A 4 31.43 17.16 -28.84
CA MET A 4 30.54 16.53 -27.86
C MET A 4 29.11 16.59 -28.42
N VAL A 5 28.55 15.43 -28.75
CA VAL A 5 27.11 15.30 -29.03
C VAL A 5 26.39 15.44 -27.70
N GLY A 6 25.81 16.61 -27.46
CA GLY A 6 24.92 16.85 -26.33
C GLY A 6 23.64 16.06 -26.50
N LEU A 7 23.58 14.88 -25.88
CA LEU A 7 22.31 14.29 -25.46
C LEU A 7 21.78 15.18 -24.33
N MET A 8 21.01 16.20 -24.70
CA MET A 8 20.07 16.85 -23.79
C MET A 8 19.05 15.78 -23.42
N GLY A 9 19.40 14.91 -22.48
CA GLY A 9 18.49 13.97 -21.89
C GLY A 9 17.30 14.77 -21.38
N CYS A 10 16.12 14.52 -21.95
CA CYS A 10 14.89 14.94 -21.33
C CYS A 10 14.96 14.40 -19.90
N PHE A 11 15.16 15.28 -18.93
CA PHE A 11 14.90 14.95 -17.54
C PHE A 11 13.40 14.73 -17.47
N CYS A 12 12.97 13.52 -17.84
CA CYS A 12 11.70 12.99 -17.40
C CYS A 12 11.76 13.15 -15.88
N CYS A 13 10.97 14.09 -15.36
CA CYS A 13 10.78 14.27 -13.94
C CYS A 13 10.17 12.98 -13.39
N TYR A 14 11.03 12.02 -13.06
CA TYR A 14 10.64 10.78 -12.43
C TYR A 14 10.16 11.14 -11.04
N VAL A 15 8.84 11.04 -10.81
CA VAL A 15 8.27 11.22 -9.49
C VAL A 15 8.63 9.99 -8.67
N GLU A 16 9.57 10.14 -7.75
CA GLU A 16 9.87 9.10 -6.77
C GLU A 16 8.74 9.06 -5.74
N GLY A 17 7.93 8.00 -5.77
CA GLY A 17 6.96 7.73 -4.71
C GLY A 17 5.50 8.08 -5.00
N LEU A 18 5.05 7.99 -6.25
CA LEU A 18 3.61 7.98 -6.56
C LEU A 18 2.91 6.81 -5.84
N GLY A 19 1.75 7.09 -5.24
CA GLY A 19 0.90 6.09 -4.61
C GLY A 19 -0.57 6.44 -4.75
N VAL A 20 -1.44 5.48 -4.46
CA VAL A 20 -2.90 5.65 -4.60
C VAL A 20 -3.63 5.28 -3.32
N ASN A 21 -4.83 5.84 -3.17
CA ASN A 21 -5.76 5.43 -2.12
C ASN A 21 -6.63 4.28 -2.65
N TRP A 22 -6.65 3.14 -1.96
CA TRP A 22 -7.58 2.05 -2.27
C TRP A 22 -8.79 2.15 -1.34
N GLY A 23 -9.84 2.80 -1.84
CA GLY A 23 -11.13 2.87 -1.16
C GLY A 23 -11.95 1.60 -1.37
N THR A 24 -12.54 1.07 -0.30
CA THR A 24 -13.39 -0.14 -0.32
C THR A 24 -14.89 0.18 -0.25
N GLN A 25 -15.28 1.45 -0.20
CA GLN A 25 -16.67 1.89 -0.19
C GLN A 25 -17.22 2.01 -1.63
N ALA A 26 -17.61 0.87 -2.21
CA ALA A 26 -18.18 0.79 -3.54
C ALA A 26 -19.30 -0.26 -3.59
N THR A 27 -20.30 -0.03 -4.45
CA THR A 27 -21.41 -0.99 -4.68
C THR A 27 -20.94 -2.24 -5.42
N HIS A 28 -19.92 -2.11 -6.27
CA HIS A 28 -19.34 -3.20 -7.05
C HIS A 28 -17.82 -3.16 -6.88
N LYS A 29 -17.29 -4.00 -5.99
CA LYS A 29 -15.86 -4.08 -5.75
C LYS A 29 -15.22 -5.07 -6.71
N LEU A 30 -14.06 -4.72 -7.24
CA LEU A 30 -13.21 -5.70 -7.92
C LEU A 30 -12.62 -6.67 -6.88
N PRO A 31 -12.37 -7.95 -7.25
CA PRO A 31 -11.62 -8.85 -6.40
C PRO A 31 -10.25 -8.25 -6.01
N PRO A 32 -9.78 -8.38 -4.76
CA PRO A 32 -8.52 -7.78 -4.32
C PRO A 32 -7.31 -8.13 -5.18
N GLU A 33 -7.20 -9.40 -5.61
CA GLU A 33 -6.13 -9.85 -6.51
C GLU A 33 -6.14 -9.13 -7.86
N THR A 34 -7.33 -8.86 -8.41
CA THR A 34 -7.50 -8.08 -9.64
C THR A 34 -7.00 -6.65 -9.44
N VAL A 35 -7.27 -6.05 -8.28
CA VAL A 35 -6.78 -4.70 -7.96
C VAL A 35 -5.27 -4.69 -7.82
N VAL A 36 -4.68 -5.64 -7.09
CA VAL A 36 -3.21 -5.77 -6.94
C VAL A 36 -2.53 -5.95 -8.29
N LYS A 37 -3.07 -6.82 -9.15
CA LYS A 37 -2.59 -6.98 -10.52
C LYS A 37 -2.66 -5.67 -11.30
N MET A 38 -3.79 -4.97 -11.27
CA MET A 38 -3.96 -3.67 -11.92
C MET A 38 -2.94 -2.64 -11.41
N LEU A 39 -2.68 -2.57 -10.10
CA LEU A 39 -1.68 -1.66 -9.53
C LEU A 39 -0.28 -1.96 -10.09
N LYS A 40 0.11 -3.24 -10.12
CA LYS A 40 1.39 -3.68 -10.68
C LYS A 40 1.51 -3.39 -12.18
N ASP A 41 0.47 -3.71 -12.94
CA ASP A 41 0.42 -3.49 -14.40
C ASP A 41 0.56 -1.98 -14.75
N ASN A 42 0.17 -1.08 -13.83
CA ASN A 42 0.28 0.38 -13.99
C ASN A 42 1.51 0.98 -13.28
N GLY A 43 2.43 0.16 -12.76
CA GLY A 43 3.65 0.63 -12.10
C GLY A 43 3.40 1.35 -10.76
N ILE A 44 2.23 1.17 -10.14
CA ILE A 44 1.93 1.73 -8.83
C ILE A 44 2.56 0.86 -7.74
N GLN A 45 3.44 1.47 -6.95
CA GLN A 45 4.25 0.76 -5.95
C GLN A 45 3.85 1.08 -4.51
N LYS A 46 2.92 2.00 -4.28
CA LYS A 46 2.48 2.42 -2.95
C LYS A 46 0.96 2.54 -2.88
N VAL A 47 0.36 2.04 -1.80
CA VAL A 47 -1.08 2.13 -1.58
C VAL A 47 -1.38 2.53 -0.13
N LYS A 48 -2.43 3.34 0.05
CA LYS A 48 -3.02 3.63 1.35
C LYS A 48 -4.37 2.92 1.49
N LEU A 49 -4.51 2.16 2.56
CA LEU A 49 -5.76 1.54 3.01
C LEU A 49 -6.36 2.33 4.18
N PHE A 50 -7.68 2.35 4.27
CA PHE A 50 -8.41 3.05 5.34
C PHE A 50 -8.89 2.13 6.47
N ASP A 51 -8.67 0.82 6.29
CA ASP A 51 -8.89 -0.25 7.24
C ASP A 51 -7.80 -1.32 7.02
N ALA A 52 -7.88 -2.40 7.81
CA ALA A 52 -7.00 -3.56 7.69
C ALA A 52 -7.82 -4.80 7.33
N ASP A 53 -8.63 -4.70 6.28
CA ASP A 53 -9.40 -5.83 5.77
C ASP A 53 -8.50 -7.01 5.39
N ASP A 54 -8.84 -8.20 5.91
CA ASP A 54 -8.02 -9.41 5.78
C ASP A 54 -7.86 -9.86 4.32
N THR A 55 -8.89 -9.71 3.50
CA THR A 55 -8.85 -10.12 2.09
C THR A 55 -7.95 -9.19 1.26
N THR A 56 -8.01 -7.89 1.55
CA THR A 56 -7.18 -6.87 0.91
C THR A 56 -5.71 -7.04 1.31
N MET A 57 -5.44 -7.22 2.60
CA MET A 57 -4.08 -7.42 3.12
C MET A 57 -3.48 -8.73 2.61
N SER A 58 -4.27 -9.80 2.53
CA SER A 58 -3.79 -11.09 2.00
C SER A 58 -3.41 -11.01 0.52
N ALA A 59 -4.18 -10.30 -0.30
CA ALA A 59 -3.84 -10.09 -1.72
C ALA A 59 -2.57 -9.22 -1.91
N LEU A 60 -2.29 -8.32 -0.97
CA LEU A 60 -1.07 -7.50 -1.00
C LEU A 60 0.18 -8.26 -0.53
N ALA A 61 0.02 -9.40 0.15
CA ALA A 61 1.15 -10.22 0.60
C ALA A 61 1.97 -10.72 -0.61
N GLY A 62 3.29 -10.58 -0.54
CA GLY A 62 4.19 -10.98 -1.62
C GLY A 62 4.12 -10.12 -2.89
N SER A 63 3.26 -9.09 -2.92
CA SER A 63 3.13 -8.20 -4.09
C SER A 63 4.32 -7.26 -4.29
N GLY A 64 5.01 -6.92 -3.20
CA GLY A 64 6.08 -5.91 -3.16
C GLY A 64 5.59 -4.45 -3.06
N ILE A 65 4.27 -4.21 -3.12
CA ILE A 65 3.66 -2.89 -2.97
C ILE A 65 3.80 -2.42 -1.52
N GLU A 66 4.26 -1.18 -1.31
CA GLU A 66 4.30 -0.54 0.02
C GLU A 66 2.88 -0.17 0.47
N VAL A 67 2.51 -0.56 1.68
CA VAL A 67 1.16 -0.38 2.20
C VAL A 67 1.19 0.51 3.44
N MET A 68 0.46 1.62 3.37
CA MET A 68 0.08 2.40 4.56
C MET A 68 -1.29 1.92 5.03
N VAL A 69 -1.37 1.40 6.25
CA VAL A 69 -2.63 0.93 6.86
C VAL A 69 -3.11 1.93 7.90
N ALA A 70 -4.37 2.38 7.79
CA ALA A 70 -4.97 3.28 8.76
C ALA A 70 -5.87 2.54 9.76
N ILE A 71 -6.00 3.11 10.96
CA ILE A 71 -7.04 2.72 11.93
C ILE A 71 -8.34 3.43 11.52
N PRO A 72 -9.47 2.71 11.37
CA PRO A 72 -10.76 3.33 11.08
C PRO A 72 -11.16 4.37 12.14
N ASN A 73 -11.75 5.48 11.73
CA ASN A 73 -12.10 6.59 12.63
C ASN A 73 -13.02 6.17 13.79
N ASN A 74 -13.95 5.23 13.53
CA ASN A 74 -14.86 4.68 14.55
C ASN A 74 -14.15 3.81 15.61
N GLN A 75 -12.89 3.41 15.38
CA GLN A 75 -12.08 2.67 16.34
C GLN A 75 -11.14 3.57 17.15
N LEU A 76 -10.94 4.84 16.77
CA LEU A 76 -9.95 5.71 17.43
C LEU A 76 -10.19 5.87 18.93
N ALA A 77 -11.44 6.04 19.35
CA ALA A 77 -11.79 6.22 20.77
C ALA A 77 -11.34 5.04 21.64
N VAL A 78 -11.41 3.81 21.12
CA VAL A 78 -11.02 2.59 21.86
C VAL A 78 -9.52 2.31 21.81
N MET A 79 -8.76 3.00 20.95
CA MET A 79 -7.30 2.87 20.87
C MET A 79 -6.55 3.64 21.96
N ASN A 80 -7.27 4.43 22.78
CA ASN A 80 -6.72 5.00 24.01
C ASN A 80 -6.37 3.93 25.06
N ASP A 81 -6.94 2.73 24.94
CA ASP A 81 -6.56 1.58 25.75
C ASP A 81 -5.34 0.88 25.12
N TYR A 82 -4.24 0.83 25.86
CA TYR A 82 -2.98 0.25 25.40
C TYR A 82 -3.12 -1.22 24.98
N LYS A 83 -3.89 -2.03 25.73
CA LYS A 83 -4.08 -3.47 25.41
C LYS A 83 -4.87 -3.62 24.12
N ARG A 84 -5.87 -2.77 23.88
CA ARG A 84 -6.63 -2.73 22.62
C ARG A 84 -5.75 -2.32 21.44
N ALA A 85 -4.96 -1.25 21.60
CA ALA A 85 -4.02 -0.80 20.58
C ALA A 85 -2.98 -1.88 20.25
N GLN A 86 -2.39 -2.52 21.27
CA GLN A 86 -1.44 -3.62 21.11
C GLN A 86 -2.08 -4.81 20.39
N TYR A 87 -3.31 -5.18 20.76
CA TYR A 87 -4.05 -6.25 20.09
C TYR A 87 -4.31 -5.91 18.63
N TRP A 88 -4.72 -4.68 18.32
CA TRP A 88 -4.96 -4.21 16.96
C TRP A 88 -3.69 -4.32 16.12
N VAL A 89 -2.54 -3.84 16.61
CA VAL A 89 -1.25 -3.95 15.91
C VAL A 89 -0.90 -5.42 15.66
N ARG A 90 -1.01 -6.27 16.68
CA ARG A 90 -0.72 -7.71 16.53
C ARG A 90 -1.60 -8.35 15.45
N LYS A 91 -2.90 -8.05 15.48
CA LYS A 91 -3.91 -8.64 14.59
C LYS A 91 -3.87 -8.08 13.17
N ASN A 92 -3.50 -6.83 12.96
CA ASN A 92 -3.69 -6.17 11.66
C ASN A 92 -2.37 -5.80 10.97
N VAL A 93 -1.27 -5.72 11.73
CA VAL A 93 0.05 -5.35 11.23
C VAL A 93 1.02 -6.52 11.40
N THR A 94 1.28 -6.94 12.65
CA THR A 94 2.35 -7.91 12.95
C THR A 94 2.11 -9.28 12.28
N ARG A 95 0.86 -9.74 12.16
CA ARG A 95 0.56 -11.03 11.50
C ARG A 95 0.99 -11.11 10.03
N TYR A 96 1.19 -9.96 9.37
CA TYR A 96 1.64 -9.88 7.98
C TYR A 96 3.15 -9.66 7.87
N ASN A 97 3.86 -9.60 8.99
CA ASN A 97 5.32 -9.44 9.04
C ASN A 97 6.00 -10.83 9.02
N PHE A 98 6.02 -11.45 7.85
CA PHE A 98 6.72 -12.70 7.57
C PHE A 98 7.33 -12.65 6.16
N ASP A 99 8.18 -13.61 5.79
CA ASP A 99 8.77 -13.66 4.45
C ASP A 99 7.68 -13.90 3.39
N GLY A 100 7.60 -13.02 2.39
CA GLY A 100 6.46 -12.98 1.47
C GLY A 100 5.19 -12.35 2.03
N GLY A 101 5.26 -11.67 3.18
CA GLY A 101 4.16 -10.93 3.78
C GLY A 101 3.87 -9.57 3.11
N VAL A 102 3.16 -8.69 3.82
CA VAL A 102 2.82 -7.35 3.32
C VAL A 102 3.92 -6.36 3.69
N LYS A 103 4.37 -5.54 2.72
CA LYS A 103 5.37 -4.49 2.95
C LYS A 103 4.73 -3.24 3.58
N ILE A 104 4.46 -3.29 4.88
CA ILE A 104 3.83 -2.18 5.62
C ILE A 104 4.88 -1.10 5.94
N LYS A 105 4.57 0.18 5.67
CA LYS A 105 5.47 1.32 5.89
C LYS A 105 4.76 2.54 6.45
#